data_AF-W9XTE7-F1
#
_entry.id   AF-W9XTE7-F1
#
_cell.length_a   1.000
_cell.length_b   1.000
_cell.length_c   1.000
_cell.angle_alpha   90.00
_cell.angle_beta   90.00
_cell.angle_gamma   90.00
#
_symmetry.space_group_name_H-M   'P 1'
#
loop_
_entity.id
_entity.type
_entity.pdbx_description
1 polymer ?
#
loop_
_entity_poly.entity_id
_entity_poly.type
_entity_poly.pdbx_seq_one_letter_code
_entity_poly.pdbx_strand_id
1 'polypeptide(L)'
;MAVGKNKRISKSRKGIKKRTQDPFARKDWYSLRAPSTFNTRDVGKTLVNRTTGLKSANDALKGRIVEVSLADLQSDEDHAFRKVKLRIDEVQGKNCLTNFHGLDFTSDKLRSLVRKWQTLIEANVTVKTTDDYLIRLFAIAFTKRRPNQIKKTTYAQSSQIRAIRKKMTEIIQREATSVTLAQLTGKLIPEVIGREIEKTTQGIYPLQNVHIRKVKLLKAPKFDLGALLALHGESSTDDAGQKVEREFKEPAPLESV
;
A
#
# COMPACT_ATOMS: atom_id res chain seq x y z
N MET A 1 -54.01 -68.50 -16.04
CA MET A 1 -53.09 -67.83 -15.10
C MET A 1 -51.65 -68.11 -15.52
N ALA A 2 -50.96 -67.12 -16.09
CA ALA A 2 -49.49 -67.01 -16.15
C ALA A 2 -49.16 -65.62 -16.72
N VAL A 3 -49.12 -64.61 -15.85
CA VAL A 3 -48.76 -63.23 -16.22
C VAL A 3 -47.24 -63.11 -16.21
N GLY A 4 -46.63 -63.19 -17.39
CA GLY A 4 -45.20 -62.96 -17.61
C GLY A 4 -44.83 -61.51 -17.32
N LYS A 5 -44.05 -61.30 -16.26
CA LYS A 5 -43.44 -60.02 -15.87
C LYS A 5 -42.41 -59.58 -16.90
N ASN A 6 -42.80 -58.74 -17.86
CA ASN A 6 -41.83 -57.90 -18.58
C ASN A 6 -41.38 -56.77 -17.64
N LYS A 7 -40.24 -57.02 -16.96
CA LYS A 7 -39.46 -56.01 -16.24
C LYS A 7 -39.09 -54.91 -17.24
N ARG A 8 -39.85 -53.80 -17.22
CA ARG A 8 -39.51 -52.56 -17.91
C ARG A 8 -38.17 -52.08 -17.32
N ILE A 9 -37.07 -52.36 -18.04
CA ILE A 9 -35.76 -51.83 -17.69
C ILE A 9 -35.86 -50.31 -17.72
N SER A 10 -35.71 -49.74 -16.54
CA SER A 10 -35.60 -48.32 -16.29
C SER A 10 -34.41 -47.75 -17.07
N LYS A 11 -34.65 -47.19 -18.26
CA LYS A 11 -33.80 -46.11 -18.77
C LYS A 11 -34.09 -44.85 -17.96
N SER A 12 -33.79 -44.91 -16.67
CA SER A 12 -33.39 -43.71 -15.94
C SER A 12 -32.22 -43.16 -16.74
N ARG A 13 -32.39 -41.98 -17.34
CA ARG A 13 -31.28 -41.19 -17.88
C ARG A 13 -30.31 -41.00 -16.71
N LYS A 14 -29.36 -41.91 -16.58
CA LYS A 14 -28.15 -41.76 -15.77
C LYS A 14 -27.60 -40.41 -16.23
N GLY A 15 -27.84 -39.39 -15.42
CA GLY A 15 -27.32 -38.05 -15.68
C GLY A 15 -25.86 -38.23 -16.03
N ILE A 16 -25.47 -37.75 -17.21
CA ILE A 16 -24.10 -37.76 -17.67
C ILE A 16 -23.29 -37.23 -16.48
N LYS A 17 -22.56 -38.12 -15.80
CA LYS A 17 -21.67 -37.74 -14.71
C LYS A 17 -20.69 -36.79 -15.38
N LYS A 18 -20.89 -35.48 -15.20
CA LYS A 18 -19.92 -34.47 -15.61
C LYS A 18 -18.59 -35.00 -15.11
N ARG A 19 -17.65 -35.26 -16.02
CA ARG A 19 -16.30 -35.67 -15.68
C ARG A 19 -15.84 -34.75 -14.55
N THR A 20 -15.47 -35.32 -13.40
CA THR A 20 -14.97 -34.54 -12.27
C THR A 20 -13.68 -33.90 -12.74
N GLN A 21 -13.79 -32.66 -13.24
CA GLN A 21 -12.66 -31.89 -13.73
C GLN A 21 -12.12 -31.09 -12.57
N ASP A 22 -10.79 -31.14 -12.39
CA ASP A 22 -10.11 -30.33 -11.37
C ASP A 22 -10.47 -28.85 -11.56
N PRO A 23 -11.01 -28.18 -10.52
CA PRO A 23 -11.27 -26.75 -10.55
C PRO A 23 -10.05 -25.90 -10.93
N PHE A 24 -8.82 -26.34 -10.64
CA PHE A 24 -7.59 -25.64 -11.02
C PHE A 24 -7.25 -25.74 -12.51
N ALA A 25 -7.70 -26.78 -13.21
CA ALA A 25 -7.50 -26.91 -14.65
C ALA A 25 -8.21 -25.82 -15.48
N ARG A 26 -9.20 -25.14 -14.88
CA ARG A 26 -9.97 -24.06 -15.51
C ARG A 26 -9.43 -22.67 -15.16
N LYS A 27 -8.33 -22.57 -14.42
CA LYS A 27 -7.77 -21.31 -13.94
C LYS A 27 -6.50 -20.96 -14.69
N ASP A 28 -6.31 -19.67 -14.93
CA ASP A 28 -5.08 -19.10 -15.48
C ASP A 28 -4.41 -18.19 -14.46
N TRP A 29 -3.07 -18.17 -14.55
CA TRP A 29 -2.20 -17.37 -13.69
C TRP A 29 -1.81 -16.06 -14.37
N TYR A 30 -1.90 -14.97 -13.61
CA TYR A 30 -1.55 -13.61 -13.99
C TYR A 30 -0.50 -13.07 -13.03
N SER A 31 0.45 -12.28 -13.53
CA SER A 31 1.46 -11.60 -12.71
C SER A 31 0.89 -10.27 -12.18
N LEU A 32 1.22 -9.92 -10.94
CA LEU A 32 0.88 -8.63 -10.34
C LEU A 32 2.08 -7.69 -10.49
N ARG A 33 1.86 -6.55 -11.15
CA ARG A 33 2.90 -5.54 -11.37
C ARG A 33 2.65 -4.31 -10.51
N ALA A 34 3.61 -3.98 -9.66
CA ALA A 34 3.61 -2.75 -8.88
C ALA A 34 3.98 -1.51 -9.74
N PRO A 35 3.53 -0.31 -9.34
CA PRO A 35 3.97 0.97 -9.88
C PRO A 35 5.49 1.15 -9.88
N SER A 36 6.00 2.02 -10.76
CA SER A 36 7.43 2.41 -10.79
C SER A 36 7.87 3.22 -9.56
N THR A 37 6.95 3.64 -8.70
CA THR A 37 7.27 4.29 -7.41
C THR A 37 7.94 3.35 -6.41
N PHE A 38 7.91 2.04 -6.65
CA PHE A 38 8.54 1.01 -5.83
C PHE A 38 9.71 0.37 -6.60
N ASN A 39 10.75 -0.06 -5.88
CA ASN A 39 11.91 -0.70 -6.49
C ASN A 39 11.54 -2.05 -7.14
N THR A 40 10.84 -2.91 -6.39
CA THR A 40 10.45 -4.25 -6.84
C THR A 40 9.09 -4.19 -7.51
N ARG A 41 9.07 -4.43 -8.83
CA ARG A 41 7.85 -4.38 -9.62
C ARG A 41 7.08 -5.69 -9.67
N ASP A 42 7.73 -6.84 -9.45
CA ASP A 42 7.05 -8.13 -9.42
C ASP A 42 6.58 -8.43 -8.00
N VAL A 43 5.26 -8.37 -7.78
CA VAL A 43 4.65 -8.57 -6.46
C VAL A 43 4.29 -10.03 -6.24
N GLY A 44 4.05 -10.78 -7.32
CA GLY A 44 3.60 -12.16 -7.25
C GLY A 44 2.56 -12.51 -8.32
N LYS A 45 1.79 -13.57 -8.07
CA LYS A 45 0.83 -14.11 -9.04
C LYS A 45 -0.57 -14.22 -8.45
N THR A 46 -1.57 -14.02 -9.30
CA THR A 46 -2.98 -14.28 -8.97
C THR A 46 -3.61 -15.19 -9.99
N LEU A 47 -4.52 -16.03 -9.51
CA LEU A 47 -5.31 -16.92 -10.36
C LEU A 47 -6.72 -16.38 -10.56
N VAL A 48 -7.25 -16.59 -11.76
CA VAL A 48 -8.65 -16.34 -12.11
C VAL A 48 -9.15 -17.46 -13.01
N ASN A 49 -10.47 -17.65 -13.06
CA ASN A 49 -11.05 -18.57 -14.02
C ASN A 49 -10.79 -18.06 -15.44
N ARG A 50 -10.52 -18.99 -16.37
CA ARG A 50 -10.48 -18.71 -17.80
C ARG A 50 -11.76 -18.03 -18.25
N THR A 51 -11.64 -17.13 -19.21
CA THR A 51 -12.78 -16.50 -19.85
C THR A 51 -13.66 -17.60 -20.47
N THR A 52 -14.93 -17.64 -20.06
CA THR A 52 -15.91 -18.59 -20.60
C THR A 52 -17.24 -17.89 -20.84
N GLY A 53 -17.70 -17.88 -22.10
CA GLY A 53 -18.93 -17.20 -22.49
C GLY A 53 -18.87 -15.71 -22.15
N LEU A 54 -19.87 -15.23 -21.41
CA LEU A 54 -20.01 -13.82 -21.01
C LEU A 54 -19.15 -13.42 -19.79
N LYS A 55 -18.45 -14.36 -19.15
CA LYS A 55 -17.61 -14.08 -17.98
C LYS A 55 -16.15 -13.90 -18.41
N SER A 56 -15.72 -12.63 -18.50
CA SER A 56 -14.34 -12.26 -18.80
C SER A 56 -13.44 -12.42 -17.58
N ALA A 57 -12.25 -13.00 -17.78
CA ALA A 57 -11.21 -13.07 -16.76
C ALA A 57 -10.74 -11.68 -16.31
N ASN A 58 -10.67 -10.72 -17.26
CA ASN A 58 -10.20 -9.37 -16.99
C ASN A 58 -11.14 -8.63 -16.03
N ASP A 59 -12.44 -8.71 -16.26
CA ASP A 59 -13.45 -8.08 -15.39
C ASP A 59 -13.42 -8.66 -13.97
N ALA A 60 -13.11 -9.95 -13.85
CA ALA A 60 -12.98 -10.61 -12.56
C ALA A 60 -11.66 -10.30 -11.83
N LEU A 61 -10.65 -9.79 -12.54
CA LEU A 61 -9.35 -9.37 -11.99
C LEU A 61 -9.34 -7.89 -11.59
N LYS A 62 -9.91 -7.02 -12.44
CA LYS A 62 -10.00 -5.58 -12.17
C LYS A 62 -10.76 -5.32 -10.87
N GLY A 63 -10.31 -4.33 -10.12
CA GLY A 63 -10.88 -3.94 -8.83
C GLY A 63 -10.45 -4.80 -7.64
N ARG A 64 -9.72 -5.91 -7.83
CA ARG A 64 -9.12 -6.63 -6.70
C ARG A 64 -8.08 -5.76 -6.01
N ILE A 65 -8.05 -5.82 -4.68
CA ILE A 65 -7.07 -5.13 -3.86
C ILE A 65 -6.15 -6.18 -3.24
N VAL A 66 -4.87 -6.01 -3.45
CA VAL A 66 -3.80 -6.86 -2.90
C VAL A 66 -3.08 -6.07 -1.82
N GLU A 67 -2.82 -6.72 -0.70
CA GLU A 67 -2.09 -6.14 0.42
C GLU A 67 -0.69 -6.77 0.47
N VAL A 68 0.34 -5.94 0.48
CA VAL A 68 1.75 -6.34 0.39
C VAL A 68 2.54 -5.58 1.45
N SER A 69 3.59 -6.19 2.00
CA SER A 69 4.53 -5.47 2.84
C SER A 69 5.32 -4.46 2.02
N LEU A 70 5.57 -3.27 2.57
CA LEU A 70 6.46 -2.30 1.91
C LEU A 70 7.90 -2.81 1.84
N ALA A 71 8.32 -3.66 2.78
CA ALA A 71 9.63 -4.29 2.75
C ALA A 71 9.86 -5.10 1.46
N ASP A 72 8.86 -5.88 1.04
CA ASP A 72 8.96 -6.69 -0.18
C ASP A 72 9.02 -5.82 -1.45
N LEU A 73 8.37 -4.65 -1.41
CA LEU A 73 8.35 -3.69 -2.52
C LEU A 73 9.62 -2.85 -2.62
N GLN A 74 10.34 -2.63 -1.52
CA GLN A 74 11.53 -1.76 -1.47
C GLN A 74 12.84 -2.52 -1.22
N SER A 75 12.76 -3.81 -0.86
CA SER A 75 13.88 -4.63 -0.40
C SER A 75 14.55 -4.10 0.88
N ASP A 76 13.76 -3.47 1.76
CA ASP A 76 14.21 -2.90 3.03
C ASP A 76 13.33 -3.39 4.19
N GLU A 77 13.92 -4.15 5.11
CA GLU A 77 13.22 -4.76 6.25
C GLU A 77 12.74 -3.73 7.28
N ASP A 78 13.35 -2.55 7.36
CA ASP A 78 12.92 -1.50 8.28
C ASP A 78 11.48 -1.05 7.99
N HIS A 79 11.01 -1.29 6.76
CA HIS A 79 9.66 -0.96 6.31
C HIS A 79 8.65 -2.10 6.44
N ALA A 80 9.00 -3.22 7.06
CA ALA A 80 8.14 -4.42 7.15
C ALA A 80 6.79 -4.19 7.86
N PHE A 81 6.73 -3.21 8.77
CA PHE A 81 5.50 -2.90 9.50
C PHE A 81 4.45 -2.13 8.67
N ARG A 82 4.78 -1.72 7.45
CA ARG A 82 3.91 -0.93 6.57
C ARG A 82 3.30 -1.85 5.53
N LYS A 83 1.98 -1.87 5.49
CA LYS A 83 1.20 -2.65 4.54
C LYS A 83 0.63 -1.73 3.48
N VAL A 84 1.03 -1.95 2.24
CA VAL A 84 0.56 -1.19 1.07
C VAL A 84 -0.58 -1.95 0.42
N LYS A 85 -1.64 -1.23 0.07
CA LYS A 85 -2.78 -1.75 -0.68
C LYS A 85 -2.65 -1.29 -2.12
N LEU A 86 -2.59 -2.25 -3.03
CA LEU A 86 -2.50 -2.04 -4.47
C LEU A 86 -3.79 -2.56 -5.12
N ARG A 87 -4.48 -1.73 -5.89
CA ARG A 87 -5.70 -2.11 -6.63
C ARG A 87 -5.34 -2.42 -8.08
N ILE A 88 -5.83 -3.53 -8.61
CA ILE A 88 -5.69 -3.86 -10.04
C ILE A 88 -6.63 -2.95 -10.83
N ASP A 89 -6.07 -2.05 -11.63
CA ASP A 89 -6.85 -1.12 -12.45
C ASP A 89 -6.98 -1.61 -13.90
N GLU A 90 -5.90 -2.20 -14.47
CA GLU A 90 -5.90 -2.70 -15.84
C GLU A 90 -5.18 -4.06 -15.96
N VAL A 91 -5.52 -4.84 -16.98
CA VAL A 91 -4.87 -6.13 -17.29
C VAL A 91 -4.34 -6.09 -18.71
N GLN A 92 -3.03 -6.24 -18.88
CA GLN A 92 -2.34 -6.31 -20.16
C GLN A 92 -1.78 -7.71 -20.39
N GLY A 93 -2.40 -8.46 -21.29
CA GLY A 93 -2.05 -9.86 -21.52
C GLY A 93 -2.17 -10.66 -20.23
N LYS A 94 -1.03 -11.09 -19.66
CA LYS A 94 -0.96 -11.80 -18.37
C LYS A 94 -0.46 -10.93 -17.21
N ASN A 95 -0.25 -9.63 -17.42
CA ASN A 95 0.22 -8.69 -16.41
C ASN A 95 -0.96 -7.85 -15.89
N CYS A 96 -1.14 -7.82 -14.58
CA CYS A 96 -2.11 -6.96 -13.90
C CYS A 96 -1.38 -5.70 -13.43
N LEU A 97 -1.74 -4.56 -14.00
CA LEU A 97 -1.22 -3.26 -13.62
C LEU A 97 -1.96 -2.75 -12.39
N THR A 98 -1.21 -2.37 -11.36
CA THR A 98 -1.77 -1.98 -10.07
C THR A 98 -1.48 -0.53 -9.73
N ASN A 99 -2.42 0.11 -9.05
CA ASN A 99 -2.30 1.47 -8.56
C ASN A 99 -2.38 1.52 -7.03
N PHE A 100 -1.81 2.55 -6.42
CA PHE A 100 -1.87 2.74 -4.98
C PHE A 100 -3.31 3.00 -4.51
N HIS A 101 -3.75 2.23 -3.52
CA HIS A 101 -5.09 2.34 -2.95
C HIS A 101 -5.09 2.77 -1.48
N GLY A 102 -4.04 2.42 -0.74
CA GLY A 102 -3.93 2.81 0.66
C GLY A 102 -2.70 2.25 1.35
N LEU A 103 -2.53 2.66 2.58
CA LEU A 103 -1.43 2.24 3.44
C LEU A 103 -1.96 2.04 4.85
N ASP A 104 -1.52 1.00 5.53
CA ASP A 104 -1.86 0.72 6.93
C ASP A 104 -0.64 0.17 7.67
N PHE A 105 -0.67 0.22 9.00
CA PHE A 105 0.35 -0.41 9.82
C PHE A 105 -0.03 -1.86 10.15
N THR A 106 0.98 -2.69 10.42
CA THR A 106 0.78 -3.97 11.08
C THR A 106 0.27 -3.77 12.52
N SER A 107 -0.48 -4.73 13.03
CA SER A 107 -1.13 -4.61 14.34
C SER A 107 -0.12 -4.68 15.49
N ASP A 108 0.92 -5.48 15.35
CA ASP A 108 2.07 -5.63 16.24
C ASP A 108 2.82 -4.30 16.39
N LYS A 109 3.22 -3.64 15.30
CA LYS A 109 3.91 -2.35 15.36
C LYS A 109 3.05 -1.31 16.05
N LEU A 110 1.78 -1.20 15.69
CA LEU A 110 0.87 -0.25 16.33
C LEU A 110 0.77 -0.48 17.85
N ARG A 111 0.60 -1.74 18.28
CA ARG A 111 0.53 -2.09 19.70
C ARG A 111 1.85 -1.82 20.43
N SER A 112 2.99 -1.99 19.76
CA SER A 112 4.33 -1.75 20.33
C SER A 112 4.61 -0.26 20.62
N LEU A 113 4.04 0.64 19.81
CA LEU A 113 4.21 2.09 19.93
C LEU A 113 3.43 2.66 21.12
N VAL A 114 2.25 2.10 21.40
CA VAL A 114 1.37 2.54 22.47
C VAL A 114 1.87 2.02 23.82
N ARG A 115 2.67 2.84 24.51
CA ARG A 115 3.17 2.59 25.87
C ARG A 115 2.50 3.50 26.90
N LYS A 116 2.55 3.08 28.16
CA LYS A 116 2.13 3.92 29.31
C LYS A 116 3.11 5.07 29.53
N TRP A 117 2.69 6.09 30.28
CA TRP A 117 3.52 7.22 30.74
C TRP A 117 3.95 8.23 29.66
N GLN A 118 3.32 8.18 28.50
CA GLN A 118 3.45 9.16 27.41
C GLN A 118 2.06 9.52 26.88
N THR A 119 1.94 10.66 26.23
CA THR A 119 0.70 11.10 25.58
C THR A 119 0.69 10.61 24.14
N LEU A 120 -0.43 10.02 23.72
CA LEU A 120 -0.72 9.73 22.32
C LEU A 120 -1.37 10.96 21.68
N ILE A 121 -0.83 11.39 20.54
CA ILE A 121 -1.37 12.49 19.75
C ILE A 121 -1.72 11.96 18.36
N GLU A 122 -3.00 12.03 18.01
CA GLU A 122 -3.52 11.64 16.70
C GLU A 122 -4.07 12.86 15.97
N ALA A 123 -3.91 12.87 14.65
CA ALA A 123 -4.48 13.84 13.74
C ALA A 123 -4.93 13.16 12.44
N ASN A 124 -6.02 13.63 11.85
CA ASN A 124 -6.54 13.14 10.59
C ASN A 124 -6.90 14.31 9.66
N VAL A 125 -6.59 14.17 8.38
CA VAL A 125 -6.86 15.20 7.37
C VAL A 125 -7.38 14.54 6.11
N THR A 126 -8.40 15.15 5.49
CA THR A 126 -8.82 14.84 4.13
C THR A 126 -8.21 15.85 3.18
N VAL A 127 -7.46 15.38 2.20
CA VAL A 127 -6.77 16.20 1.20
C VAL A 127 -7.14 15.70 -0.19
N LYS A 128 -7.25 16.63 -1.12
CA LYS A 128 -7.36 16.35 -2.54
C LYS A 128 -5.99 16.58 -3.18
N THR A 129 -5.45 15.58 -3.86
CA THR A 129 -4.19 15.69 -4.61
C THR A 129 -4.39 16.43 -5.94
N THR A 130 -3.30 16.75 -6.64
CA THR A 130 -3.35 17.47 -7.91
C THR A 130 -4.01 16.68 -9.05
N ASP A 131 -3.94 15.35 -8.98
CA ASP A 131 -4.56 14.38 -9.90
C ASP A 131 -5.97 13.94 -9.43
N ASP A 132 -6.64 14.78 -8.65
CA ASP A 132 -8.04 14.63 -8.23
C ASP A 132 -8.38 13.41 -7.34
N TYR A 133 -7.38 12.76 -6.73
CA TYR A 133 -7.64 11.76 -5.69
C TYR A 133 -8.00 12.43 -4.37
N LEU A 134 -9.10 11.98 -3.75
CA LEU A 134 -9.49 12.41 -2.42
C LEU A 134 -9.04 11.36 -1.41
N ILE A 135 -8.10 11.73 -0.53
CA ILE A 135 -7.40 10.83 0.37
C ILE A 135 -7.58 11.31 1.81
N ARG A 136 -7.70 10.36 2.74
CA ARG A 136 -7.66 10.62 4.18
C ARG A 136 -6.38 10.06 4.79
N LEU A 137 -5.56 10.95 5.33
CA LEU A 137 -4.30 10.65 6.01
C LEU A 137 -4.53 10.66 7.52
N PHE A 138 -4.00 9.65 8.21
CA PHE A 138 -4.02 9.55 9.67
C PHE A 138 -2.57 9.57 10.15
N ALA A 139 -2.24 10.56 10.96
CA ALA A 139 -0.94 10.68 11.60
C ALA A 139 -1.05 10.32 13.09
N ILE A 140 0.00 9.68 13.60
CA ILE A 140 0.17 9.31 14.99
C ILE A 140 1.53 9.82 15.47
N ALA A 141 1.57 10.30 16.70
CA ALA A 141 2.78 10.76 17.36
C ALA A 141 2.70 10.48 18.86
N PHE A 142 3.86 10.33 19.50
CA PHE A 142 3.98 10.15 20.93
C PHE A 142 4.92 11.18 21.53
N THR A 143 4.69 11.56 22.79
CA THR A 143 5.62 12.43 23.50
C THR A 143 6.93 11.72 23.82
N LYS A 144 8.06 12.41 23.66
CA LYS A 144 9.40 11.90 23.93
C LYS A 144 9.86 12.31 25.31
N ARG A 145 10.46 11.36 26.03
CA ARG A 145 11.12 11.64 27.31
C ARG A 145 12.44 12.37 27.07
N ARG A 146 12.68 13.44 27.82
CA ARG A 146 13.99 14.12 27.78
C ARG A 146 15.03 13.28 28.55
N PRO A 147 16.30 13.21 28.11
CA PRO A 147 17.32 12.39 28.76
C PRO A 147 17.45 12.65 30.27
N ASN A 148 17.41 13.92 30.69
CA ASN A 148 17.60 14.33 32.08
C ASN A 148 16.29 14.48 32.87
N GLN A 149 15.21 13.82 32.41
CA GLN A 149 13.89 13.96 33.03
C GLN A 149 13.73 13.02 34.24
N ILE A 150 13.62 13.62 35.43
CA ILE A 150 13.41 12.89 36.70
C ILE A 150 12.02 12.24 36.74
N LYS A 151 10.98 12.96 36.31
CA LYS A 151 9.60 12.43 36.29
C LYS A 151 9.51 11.24 35.32
N LYS A 152 8.87 10.15 35.77
CA LYS A 152 8.59 8.97 34.94
C LYS A 152 7.62 9.28 33.79
N THR A 153 6.72 10.25 33.97
CA THR A 153 5.65 10.58 33.03
C THR A 153 6.02 11.75 32.12
N THR A 154 5.57 11.67 30.86
CA THR A 154 5.83 12.65 29.81
C THR A 154 4.53 13.13 29.18
N TYR A 155 3.62 13.62 30.02
CA TYR A 155 2.31 14.06 29.54
C TYR A 155 2.36 15.50 29.01
N ALA A 156 1.87 15.71 27.80
CA ALA A 156 1.66 17.04 27.23
C ALA A 156 0.36 17.64 27.76
N GLN A 157 0.34 18.96 27.97
CA GLN A 157 -0.88 19.67 28.34
C GLN A 157 -1.87 19.71 27.18
N SER A 158 -3.18 19.82 27.47
CA SER A 158 -4.23 19.89 26.44
C SER A 158 -4.02 21.02 25.43
N SER A 159 -3.49 22.17 25.86
CA SER A 159 -3.12 23.29 24.99
C SER A 159 -2.02 22.91 24.00
N GLN A 160 -0.96 22.24 24.47
CA GLN A 160 0.14 21.74 23.65
C GLN A 160 -0.35 20.68 22.65
N ILE A 161 -1.22 19.76 23.07
CA ILE A 161 -1.80 18.74 22.18
C ILE A 161 -2.58 19.40 21.03
N ARG A 162 -3.40 20.42 21.32
CA ARG A 162 -4.14 21.17 20.28
C ARG A 162 -3.20 21.89 19.33
N ALA A 163 -2.14 22.53 19.84
CA ALA A 163 -1.15 23.22 19.03
C ALA A 163 -0.36 22.25 18.12
N ILE A 164 0.02 21.08 18.64
CA ILE A 164 0.69 20.02 17.87
C ILE A 164 -0.25 19.49 16.78
N ARG A 165 -1.51 19.18 17.11
CA ARG A 165 -2.49 18.72 16.10
C ARG A 165 -2.67 19.73 14.98
N LYS A 166 -2.77 21.03 15.28
CA LYS A 166 -2.87 22.09 14.26
C LYS A 166 -1.65 22.08 13.32
N LYS A 167 -0.43 22.00 13.85
CA LYS A 167 0.79 21.91 13.04
C LYS A 167 0.85 20.62 12.22
N MET A 168 0.45 19.48 12.80
CA MET A 168 0.37 18.21 12.08
C MET A 168 -0.56 18.33 10.87
N THR A 169 -1.77 18.88 11.05
CA THR A 169 -2.73 19.01 9.96
C THR A 169 -2.25 19.96 8.87
N GLU A 170 -1.61 21.07 9.25
CA GLU A 170 -1.08 22.06 8.31
C GLU A 170 0.03 21.49 7.43
N ILE A 171 1.01 20.80 8.03
CA ILE A 171 2.12 20.16 7.29
C ILE A 171 1.57 19.08 6.34
N ILE A 172 0.69 18.20 6.84
CA ILE A 172 0.09 17.14 6.03
C ILE A 172 -0.67 17.74 4.83
N GLN A 173 -1.45 18.80 5.06
CA GLN A 173 -2.21 19.45 3.99
C GLN A 173 -1.27 20.09 2.95
N ARG A 174 -0.23 20.81 3.38
CA ARG A 174 0.73 21.45 2.47
C ARG A 174 1.48 20.43 1.60
N GLU A 175 1.95 19.34 2.21
CA GLU A 175 2.74 18.31 1.52
C GLU A 175 1.92 17.43 0.57
N ALA A 176 0.63 17.23 0.85
CA ALA A 176 -0.24 16.37 0.06
C ALA A 176 -1.06 17.10 -1.01
N THR A 177 -1.37 18.39 -0.84
CA THR A 177 -2.21 19.13 -1.82
C THR A 177 -1.42 19.50 -3.09
N SER A 178 -0.13 19.74 -2.96
CA SER A 178 0.74 20.23 -4.05
C SER A 178 1.27 19.13 -4.98
N VAL A 179 0.87 17.88 -4.75
CA VAL A 179 1.57 16.69 -5.24
C VAL A 179 0.57 15.67 -5.81
N THR A 180 0.99 14.90 -6.82
CA THR A 180 0.21 13.77 -7.36
C THR A 180 0.21 12.57 -6.42
N LEU A 181 -0.67 11.58 -6.64
CA LEU A 181 -0.68 10.37 -5.83
C LEU A 181 0.67 9.64 -5.85
N ALA A 182 1.31 9.55 -7.02
CA ALA A 182 2.59 8.87 -7.21
C ALA A 182 3.75 9.58 -6.49
N GLN A 183 3.76 10.91 -6.52
CA GLN A 183 4.76 11.66 -5.78
C GLN A 183 4.49 11.64 -4.26
N LEU A 184 3.21 11.59 -3.86
CA LEU A 184 2.84 11.44 -2.45
C LEU A 184 3.30 10.09 -1.89
N THR A 185 3.15 8.98 -2.64
CA THR A 185 3.71 7.68 -2.23
C THR A 185 5.23 7.74 -2.08
N GLY A 186 5.92 8.42 -2.99
CA GLY A 186 7.36 8.69 -2.89
C GLY A 186 7.77 9.49 -1.64
N LYS A 187 6.88 10.33 -1.08
CA LYS A 187 7.12 11.02 0.21
C LYS A 187 6.80 10.15 1.43
N LEU A 188 5.86 9.21 1.30
CA LEU A 188 5.43 8.31 2.39
C LEU A 188 6.49 7.25 2.71
N ILE A 189 7.19 6.73 1.71
CA ILE A 189 8.24 5.69 1.85
C ILE A 189 9.36 6.18 2.79
N PRO A 190 10.09 7.27 2.51
CA PRO A 190 11.16 7.80 3.37
C PRO A 190 10.69 8.60 4.60
N GLU A 191 9.38 8.63 4.90
CA GLU A 191 8.80 9.32 6.07
C GLU A 191 9.03 10.85 6.13
N VAL A 192 9.13 11.53 4.99
CA VAL A 192 9.43 12.98 4.94
C VAL A 192 8.44 13.79 5.78
N ILE A 193 7.15 13.47 5.68
CA ILE A 193 6.09 14.18 6.42
C ILE A 193 6.23 13.94 7.93
N GLY A 194 6.60 12.73 8.37
CA GLY A 194 6.78 12.42 9.79
C GLY A 194 7.95 13.19 10.40
N ARG A 195 9.09 13.22 9.70
CA ARG A 195 10.29 13.95 10.11
C ARG A 195 10.05 15.46 10.16
N GLU A 196 9.30 16.00 9.21
CA GLU A 196 8.97 17.42 9.20
C GLU A 196 8.05 17.83 10.34
N ILE A 197 7.05 16.99 10.66
CA ILE A 197 6.21 17.18 11.85
C ILE A 197 7.07 17.19 13.11
N GLU A 198 7.97 16.22 13.28
CA GLU A 198 8.86 16.15 14.45
C GLU A 198 9.70 17.43 14.60
N LYS A 199 10.35 17.87 13.51
CA LYS A 199 11.17 19.10 13.50
C LYS A 199 10.37 20.35 13.88
N THR A 200 9.17 20.51 13.31
CA THR A 200 8.37 21.73 13.49
C THR A 200 7.66 21.79 14.85
N THR A 201 7.40 20.62 15.45
CA THR A 201 6.73 20.50 16.75
C THR A 201 7.69 20.46 17.93
N GLN A 202 8.99 20.28 17.69
CA GLN A 202 10.05 20.29 18.71
C GLN A 202 10.01 21.53 19.62
N GLY A 203 9.64 22.70 19.08
CA GLY A 203 9.49 23.94 19.86
C GLY A 203 8.28 23.98 20.80
N ILE A 204 7.30 23.09 20.63
CA ILE A 204 6.12 22.97 21.52
C ILE A 204 6.38 21.88 22.56
N TYR A 205 6.67 20.66 22.08
CA TYR A 205 6.95 19.50 22.92
C TYR A 205 7.77 18.48 22.09
N PRO A 206 8.81 17.85 22.64
CA PRO A 206 9.56 16.85 21.90
C PRO A 206 8.71 15.60 21.62
N LEU A 207 8.66 15.18 20.37
CA LEU A 207 7.92 14.00 19.91
C LEU A 207 8.85 12.85 19.56
N GLN A 208 8.30 11.64 19.49
CA GLN A 208 8.95 10.44 18.99
C GLN A 208 7.93 9.60 18.21
N ASN A 209 8.42 8.72 17.34
CA ASN A 209 7.59 7.79 16.55
C ASN A 209 6.45 8.51 15.81
N VAL A 210 6.81 9.57 15.09
CA VAL A 210 5.86 10.38 14.31
C VAL A 210 5.70 9.76 12.94
N HIS A 211 4.55 9.14 12.69
CA HIS A 211 4.29 8.45 11.44
C HIS A 211 2.92 8.76 10.85
N ILE A 212 2.79 8.59 9.53
CA ILE A 212 1.49 8.44 8.88
C ILE A 212 1.07 6.97 9.04
N ARG A 213 0.23 6.72 10.05
CA ARG A 213 -0.27 5.39 10.42
C ARG A 213 -1.13 4.78 9.32
N LYS A 214 -1.97 5.58 8.67
CA LYS A 214 -2.96 5.07 7.73
C LYS A 214 -3.27 6.07 6.63
N VAL A 215 -3.44 5.55 5.42
CA VAL A 215 -3.87 6.29 4.23
C VAL A 215 -5.07 5.58 3.63
N LYS A 216 -6.18 6.29 3.46
CA LYS A 216 -7.40 5.78 2.82
C LYS A 216 -7.71 6.59 1.58
N LEU A 217 -7.84 5.94 0.43
CA LEU A 217 -8.42 6.56 -0.76
C LEU A 217 -9.95 6.57 -0.62
N LEU A 218 -10.54 7.77 -0.62
CA LEU A 218 -11.99 7.97 -0.48
C LEU A 218 -12.66 8.09 -1.85
N LYS A 219 -12.06 8.86 -2.75
CA LYS A 219 -12.55 9.03 -4.12
C LYS A 219 -11.39 8.96 -5.09
N ALA A 220 -11.55 8.16 -6.15
CA ALA A 220 -10.65 8.15 -7.29
C ALA A 220 -11.21 9.05 -8.39
N PRO A 221 -10.35 9.69 -9.20
CA PRO A 221 -10.77 10.33 -10.45
C PRO A 221 -11.30 9.30 -11.46
N LYS A 222 -11.83 9.79 -12.57
CA LYS A 222 -12.21 8.92 -13.69
C LYS A 222 -10.96 8.18 -14.17
N PHE A 223 -11.12 6.88 -14.44
CA PHE A 223 -10.01 6.06 -14.92
C PHE A 223 -9.42 6.62 -16.21
N ASP A 224 -8.11 6.83 -16.19
CA ASP A 224 -7.31 7.21 -17.35
C ASP A 224 -6.21 6.16 -17.55
N LEU A 225 -6.23 5.52 -18.72
CA LEU A 225 -5.26 4.51 -19.09
C LEU A 225 -3.87 5.13 -19.30
N GLY A 226 -3.78 6.35 -19.84
CA GLY A 226 -2.50 7.02 -20.10
C GLY A 226 -1.73 7.28 -18.82
N ALA A 227 -2.40 7.85 -17.81
CA ALA A 227 -1.81 8.08 -16.49
C ALA A 227 -1.32 6.78 -15.82
N LEU A 228 -2.07 5.67 -15.95
CA LEU A 228 -1.67 4.38 -15.40
C LEU A 228 -0.42 3.82 -16.12
N LEU A 229 -0.35 3.93 -17.44
CA LEU A 229 0.79 3.43 -18.22
C LEU A 229 2.06 4.22 -17.94
N ALA A 230 1.94 5.55 -17.78
CA ALA A 230 3.05 6.39 -17.36
C ALA A 230 3.61 5.97 -15.99
N LEU A 231 2.74 5.60 -15.06
CA LEU A 231 3.10 5.11 -13.72
C LEU A 231 3.76 3.72 -13.74
N HIS A 232 3.63 2.97 -14.83
CA HIS A 232 4.34 1.71 -15.04
C HIS A 232 5.50 1.83 -16.05
N GLY A 233 5.76 3.03 -16.58
CA GLY A 233 6.86 3.27 -17.53
C GLY A 233 6.72 2.51 -18.85
N GLU A 234 5.51 2.08 -19.23
CA GLU A 234 5.25 1.34 -20.49
C GLU A 234 4.80 2.27 -21.63
N SER A 235 4.80 3.58 -21.41
CA SER A 235 4.72 4.57 -22.47
C SER A 235 6.12 4.83 -23.03
N SER A 236 6.42 4.17 -24.15
CA SER A 236 7.60 4.34 -25.01
C SER A 236 8.96 4.00 -24.40
N THR A 237 9.73 3.22 -25.17
CA THR A 237 11.19 3.12 -25.12
C THR A 237 11.83 4.47 -24.81
N ASP A 238 12.16 4.74 -23.56
CA ASP A 238 13.14 5.75 -23.20
C ASP A 238 13.93 5.26 -21.98
N ASP A 239 15.21 5.11 -22.24
CA ASP A 239 16.30 4.70 -21.37
C ASP A 239 16.59 5.80 -20.34
N ALA A 240 15.60 6.12 -19.50
CA ALA A 240 15.75 7.10 -18.43
C ALA A 240 16.30 6.42 -17.17
N GLY A 241 17.62 6.23 -17.18
CA GLY A 241 18.53 6.13 -16.04
C GLY A 241 17.95 5.67 -14.71
N GLN A 242 18.15 4.39 -14.40
CA GLN A 242 18.08 3.88 -13.04
C GLN A 242 18.92 4.78 -12.13
N LYS A 243 18.31 5.35 -11.08
CA LYS A 243 19.02 6.16 -10.09
C LYS A 243 19.99 5.23 -9.35
N VAL A 244 21.25 5.21 -9.79
CA VAL A 244 22.33 4.52 -9.09
C VAL A 244 22.58 5.29 -7.80
N GLU A 245 22.27 4.69 -6.66
CA GLU A 245 22.82 5.15 -5.38
C GLU A 245 24.33 5.00 -5.47
N ARG A 246 25.03 6.12 -5.62
CA ARG A 246 26.50 6.14 -5.51
C ARG A 246 26.83 6.06 -4.03
N GLU A 247 27.17 4.87 -3.55
CA GLU A 247 27.93 4.73 -2.31
C GLU A 247 29.27 5.45 -2.52
N PHE A 248 29.40 6.65 -1.96
CA PHE A 248 30.68 7.35 -1.89
C PHE A 248 31.57 6.62 -0.89
N LYS A 249 32.46 5.78 -1.39
CA LYS A 249 33.54 5.21 -0.59
C LYS A 249 34.72 6.17 -0.66
N GLU A 250 35.03 6.85 0.45
CA GLU A 250 36.25 7.66 0.55
C GLU A 250 37.47 6.77 0.23
N PRO A 251 38.35 7.18 -0.70
CA PRO A 251 39.62 6.49 -0.88
C PRO A 251 40.47 6.69 0.38
N ALA A 252 41.07 5.60 0.86
CA ALA A 252 41.95 5.63 2.02
C ALA A 252 43.09 6.65 1.78
N PRO A 253 43.45 7.46 2.79
CA PRO A 253 44.57 8.40 2.67
C PRO A 253 45.85 7.61 2.38
N LEU A 254 46.55 7.99 1.32
CA LEU A 254 47.89 7.48 1.03
C LEU A 254 48.80 7.90 2.19
N GLU A 255 49.31 6.92 2.93
CA GLU A 255 50.44 7.15 3.81
C GLU A 255 51.63 7.56 2.95
N SER A 256 52.23 8.70 3.33
CA SER A 256 53.39 9.35 2.71
C SER A 256 54.51 8.40 2.28
N VAL A 257 55.10 8.62 1.10
CA VAL A 257 56.43 9.25 0.88
C VAL A 257 56.43 9.92 -0.49
#